data_AF-A0A4P9Y090-F1
#
_entry.id   AF-A0A4P9Y090-F1
#
_cell.length_a   1.000
_cell.length_b   1.000
_cell.length_c   1.000
_cell.angle_alpha   90.00
_cell.angle_beta   90.00
_cell.angle_gamma   90.00
#
_symmetry.space_group_name_H-M   'P 1'
#
loop_
_entity.id
_entity.type
_entity.pdbx_description
1 polymer ?
#
loop_
_entity_poly.entity_id
_entity_poly.type
_entity_poly.pdbx_seq_one_letter_code
_entity_poly.pdbx_strand_id
1 'polypeptide(L)'
;MRLGKTLQAVSEVNDSQSIEDLALLGDHLTQQAEMAKRAKETLTLREQLAQNLRSATQTTEKRRANLDRLRSGTRPERVPGAIAELEEAQRYEQYAADQLTKATTALREDLPFYSRTCAQEMRRGFREYAMAQLQRERAKLRILG
;
A
#
# COMPACT_ATOMS: atom_id res chain seq x y z
N MET A 1 -47.57 33.65 0.26
CA MET A 1 -46.12 33.95 0.10
C MET A 1 -45.18 33.28 1.12
N ARG A 2 -45.66 32.61 2.18
CA ARG A 2 -44.77 31.95 3.17
C ARG A 2 -44.21 30.60 2.71
N LEU A 3 -45.03 29.79 2.04
CA LEU A 3 -44.67 28.43 1.60
C LEU A 3 -43.49 28.38 0.60
N GLY A 4 -43.44 29.34 -0.33
CA GLY A 4 -42.36 29.43 -1.31
C GLY A 4 -41.02 29.77 -0.68
N LYS A 5 -41.02 30.65 0.34
CA LYS A 5 -39.79 31.01 1.09
C LYS A 5 -39.30 29.84 1.95
N THR A 6 -40.20 29.08 2.57
CA THR A 6 -39.83 27.87 3.32
C THR A 6 -39.30 26.77 2.41
N LEU A 7 -39.90 26.55 1.22
CA LEU A 7 -39.40 25.61 0.23
C LEU A 7 -38.00 25.99 -0.28
N GLN A 8 -37.80 27.28 -0.57
CA GLN A 8 -36.50 27.79 -1.00
C GLN A 8 -35.44 27.61 0.09
N ALA A 9 -35.75 27.95 1.35
CA ALA A 9 -34.83 27.76 2.47
C ALA A 9 -34.47 26.28 2.70
N VAL A 10 -35.43 25.37 2.55
CA VAL A 10 -35.16 23.92 2.65
C VAL A 10 -34.27 23.44 1.49
N SER A 11 -34.49 23.95 0.27
CA SER A 11 -33.66 23.59 -0.90
C SER A 11 -32.21 24.05 -0.73
N GLU A 12 -31.99 25.32 -0.36
CA GLU A 12 -30.65 25.89 -0.15
C GLU A 12 -29.88 25.13 0.93
N VAL A 13 -30.58 24.76 2.01
CA VAL A 13 -30.02 23.93 3.09
C VAL A 13 -29.67 22.53 2.58
N ASN A 14 -30.52 21.90 1.77
CA ASN A 14 -30.28 20.55 1.25
C ASN A 14 -29.10 20.49 0.25
N ASP A 15 -28.95 21.50 -0.59
CA ASP A 15 -27.88 21.58 -1.58
C ASP A 15 -26.52 21.79 -0.90
N SER A 16 -26.44 22.71 0.05
CA SER A 16 -25.22 22.94 0.85
C SER A 16 -24.81 21.69 1.64
N GLN A 17 -25.78 20.96 2.19
CA GLN A 17 -25.56 19.74 2.96
C GLN A 17 -25.00 18.59 2.11
N SER A 18 -25.56 18.40 0.92
CA SER A 18 -25.13 17.34 -0.01
C SER A 18 -23.67 17.53 -0.44
N ILE A 19 -23.24 18.77 -0.65
CA ILE A 19 -21.86 19.10 -1.01
C ILE A 19 -20.89 18.77 0.14
N GLU A 20 -21.25 19.17 1.37
CA GLU A 20 -20.45 18.88 2.55
C GLU A 20 -20.31 17.38 2.85
N ASP A 21 -21.37 16.58 2.62
CA ASP A 21 -21.31 15.13 2.80
C ASP A 21 -20.35 14.45 1.85
N LEU A 22 -20.42 14.84 0.57
CA LEU A 22 -19.56 14.31 -0.47
C LEU A 22 -18.10 14.67 -0.19
N ALA A 23 -17.84 15.88 0.32
CA ALA A 23 -16.52 16.31 0.72
C ALA A 23 -16.00 15.49 1.91
N LEU A 24 -16.74 15.44 3.02
CA LEU A 24 -16.27 14.81 4.26
C LEU A 24 -16.04 13.30 4.09
N LEU A 25 -17.06 12.57 3.60
CA LEU A 25 -16.96 11.14 3.44
C LEU A 25 -16.02 10.77 2.29
N GLY A 26 -16.05 11.56 1.21
CA GLY A 26 -15.20 11.37 0.03
C GLY A 26 -13.72 11.52 0.36
N ASP A 27 -13.35 12.52 1.15
CA ASP A 27 -11.96 12.74 1.57
C ASP A 27 -11.45 11.56 2.40
N HIS A 28 -12.22 11.12 3.40
CA HIS A 28 -11.85 9.96 4.22
C HIS A 28 -11.71 8.68 3.39
N LEU A 29 -12.66 8.40 2.51
CA LEU A 29 -12.62 7.20 1.66
C LEU A 29 -11.44 7.25 0.68
N THR A 30 -11.14 8.42 0.12
CA THR A 30 -10.02 8.63 -0.80
C THR A 30 -8.68 8.39 -0.10
N GLN A 31 -8.48 8.97 1.08
CA GLN A 31 -7.28 8.75 1.88
C GLN A 31 -7.07 7.27 2.22
N GLN A 32 -8.13 6.56 2.61
CA GLN A 32 -8.03 5.13 2.91
C GLN A 32 -7.79 4.28 1.65
N ALA A 33 -8.37 4.64 0.52
CA ALA A 33 -8.11 3.99 -0.76
C ALA A 33 -6.64 4.18 -1.19
N GLU A 34 -6.07 5.36 -1.01
CA GLU A 34 -4.65 5.62 -1.26
C GLU A 34 -3.74 4.80 -0.36
N MET A 35 -4.04 4.72 0.94
CA MET A 35 -3.30 3.89 1.88
C MET A 35 -3.33 2.41 1.48
N ALA A 36 -4.51 1.88 1.11
CA ALA A 36 -4.66 0.51 0.63
C ALA A 36 -3.87 0.27 -0.67
N LYS A 37 -3.87 1.24 -1.60
CA LYS A 37 -3.09 1.17 -2.83
C LYS A 37 -1.59 1.12 -2.55
N ARG A 38 -1.06 1.99 -1.67
CA ARG A 38 0.36 1.97 -1.27
C ARG A 38 0.75 0.63 -0.65
N ALA A 39 -0.05 0.11 0.27
CA ALA A 39 0.20 -1.20 0.88
C ALA A 39 0.26 -2.32 -0.17
N LYS A 40 -0.66 -2.31 -1.15
CA LYS A 40 -0.66 -3.26 -2.27
C LYS A 40 0.60 -3.14 -3.12
N GLU A 41 1.02 -1.93 -3.47
CA GLU A 41 2.23 -1.68 -4.25
C GLU A 41 3.48 -2.18 -3.52
N THR A 42 3.61 -1.93 -2.21
CA THR A 42 4.71 -2.43 -1.38
C THR A 42 4.73 -3.96 -1.31
N LEU A 43 3.58 -4.60 -1.15
CA LEU A 43 3.46 -6.07 -1.15
C LEU A 43 3.88 -6.66 -2.50
N THR A 44 3.44 -6.03 -3.60
CA THR A 44 3.78 -6.47 -4.96
C THR A 44 5.28 -6.34 -5.21
N LEU A 45 5.89 -5.23 -4.79
CA LEU A 45 7.34 -5.04 -4.86
C LEU A 45 8.09 -6.12 -4.06
N ARG A 46 7.63 -6.43 -2.85
CA ARG A 46 8.23 -7.49 -2.03
C ARG A 46 8.15 -8.85 -2.71
N GLU A 47 7.03 -9.20 -3.32
CA GLU A 47 6.88 -10.45 -4.07
C GLU A 47 7.86 -10.54 -5.24
N GLN A 48 8.02 -9.46 -5.99
CA GLN A 48 8.98 -9.39 -7.09
C GLN A 48 10.43 -9.50 -6.60
N LEU A 49 10.79 -8.81 -5.51
CA LEU A 49 12.11 -8.93 -4.89
C LEU A 49 12.39 -10.36 -4.38
N ALA A 50 11.38 -11.03 -3.83
CA ALA A 50 11.51 -12.42 -3.40
C ALA A 50 11.73 -13.38 -4.58
N GLN A 51 11.07 -13.13 -5.72
CA GLN A 51 11.34 -13.86 -6.97
C GLN A 51 12.77 -13.62 -7.47
N ASN A 52 13.23 -12.37 -7.45
CA ASN A 52 14.59 -12.00 -7.86
C ASN A 52 15.65 -12.70 -7.00
N LEU A 53 15.47 -12.73 -5.67
CA LEU A 53 16.38 -13.45 -4.78
C LEU A 53 16.40 -14.96 -5.07
N ARG A 54 15.25 -15.59 -5.34
CA ARG A 54 15.20 -17.01 -5.72
C ARG A 54 15.98 -17.27 -7.01
N SER A 55 15.81 -16.43 -8.02
CA SER A 55 16.56 -16.53 -9.29
C SER A 55 18.06 -16.31 -9.10
N ALA A 56 18.46 -15.36 -8.25
CA ALA A 56 19.85 -15.11 -7.90
C ALA A 56 20.47 -16.33 -7.20
N THR A 57 19.79 -16.89 -6.20
CA THR A 57 20.22 -18.09 -5.45
C THR A 57 20.45 -19.26 -6.40
N GLN A 58 19.49 -19.55 -7.29
CA GLN A 58 19.63 -20.62 -8.29
C GLN A 58 20.81 -20.40 -9.23
N THR A 59 21.11 -19.14 -9.56
CA THR A 59 22.27 -18.79 -10.40
C THR A 59 23.56 -19.07 -9.65
N THR A 60 23.68 -18.64 -8.39
CA THR A 60 24.83 -18.93 -7.53
C THR A 60 25.06 -20.42 -7.37
N GLU A 61 24.00 -21.20 -7.11
CA GLU A 61 24.08 -22.66 -7.00
C GLU A 61 24.62 -23.31 -8.29
N LYS A 62 24.13 -22.87 -9.45
CA LYS A 62 24.63 -23.35 -10.76
C LYS A 62 26.10 -22.99 -10.97
N ARG A 63 26.53 -21.77 -10.63
CA ARG A 63 27.94 -21.35 -10.75
C ARG A 63 28.85 -22.15 -9.80
N ARG A 64 28.40 -22.41 -8.57
CA ARG A 64 29.11 -23.24 -7.59
C ARG A 64 29.28 -24.67 -8.11
N ALA A 65 28.20 -25.29 -8.58
CA ALA A 65 28.26 -26.65 -9.15
C ALA A 65 29.18 -26.73 -10.38
N ASN A 66 29.22 -25.68 -11.22
CA ASN A 66 30.14 -25.61 -12.36
C ASN A 66 31.61 -25.52 -11.91
N LEU A 67 31.90 -24.67 -10.92
CA LEU A 67 33.25 -24.54 -10.34
C LEU A 67 33.73 -25.87 -9.76
N ASP A 68 32.87 -26.57 -9.00
CA ASP A 68 33.21 -27.88 -8.41
C ASP A 68 33.54 -28.91 -9.48
N ARG A 69 32.75 -28.95 -10.57
CA ARG A 69 33.03 -29.82 -11.74
C ARG A 69 34.36 -29.48 -12.39
N LEU A 70 34.66 -28.21 -12.62
CA LEU A 70 35.93 -27.78 -13.23
C LEU A 70 37.14 -28.14 -12.36
N ARG A 71 37.01 -28.02 -11.02
CA ARG A 71 38.06 -28.42 -10.06
C ARG A 71 38.34 -29.92 -10.08
N SER A 72 37.31 -30.74 -10.29
CA SER A 72 37.45 -32.20 -10.43
C SER A 72 37.82 -32.68 -11.84
N GLY A 73 37.81 -31.78 -12.83
CA GLY A 73 37.94 -32.11 -14.24
C GLY A 73 39.32 -31.85 -14.84
N THR A 74 39.43 -32.08 -16.15
CA THR A 74 40.69 -31.93 -16.90
C THR A 74 40.94 -30.52 -17.45
N ARG A 75 40.15 -29.52 -17.04
CA ARG A 75 40.21 -28.12 -17.52
C ARG A 75 40.55 -27.12 -16.41
N PRO A 76 41.71 -27.26 -15.74
CA PRO A 76 42.10 -26.40 -14.63
C PRO A 76 42.27 -24.92 -15.03
N GLU A 77 42.57 -24.64 -16.29
CA GLU A 77 42.75 -23.29 -16.83
C GLU A 77 41.49 -22.42 -16.78
N ARG A 78 40.29 -23.04 -16.68
CA ARG A 78 39.00 -22.33 -16.61
C ARG A 78 38.55 -22.04 -15.18
N VAL A 79 39.23 -22.60 -14.18
CA VAL A 79 38.88 -22.44 -12.77
C VAL A 79 38.90 -20.97 -12.32
N PRO A 80 39.91 -20.14 -12.66
CA PRO A 80 39.92 -18.73 -12.25
C PRO A 80 38.72 -17.94 -12.79
N GLY A 81 38.33 -18.17 -14.04
CA GLY A 81 37.13 -17.54 -14.63
C GLY A 81 35.85 -17.97 -13.93
N ALA A 82 35.72 -19.27 -13.60
CA ALA A 82 34.56 -19.77 -12.87
C ALA A 82 34.48 -19.26 -11.41
N ILE A 83 35.63 -18.98 -10.78
CA ILE A 83 35.68 -18.30 -9.47
C ILE A 83 35.12 -16.88 -9.60
N ALA A 84 35.59 -16.10 -10.59
CA ALA A 84 35.11 -14.74 -10.80
C ALA A 84 33.60 -14.70 -11.08
N GLU A 85 33.08 -15.61 -11.92
CA GLU A 85 31.63 -15.72 -12.18
C GLU A 85 30.82 -16.08 -10.92
N LEU A 86 31.37 -16.93 -10.04
CA LEU A 86 30.71 -17.28 -8.78
C LEU A 86 30.70 -16.09 -7.82
N GLU A 87 31.81 -15.37 -7.70
CA GLU A 87 31.89 -14.18 -6.85
C GLU A 87 30.91 -13.08 -7.31
N GLU A 88 30.78 -12.87 -8.63
CA GLU A 88 29.80 -11.94 -9.18
C GLU A 88 28.36 -12.37 -8.85
N ALA A 89 28.03 -13.65 -9.02
CA ALA A 89 26.72 -14.19 -8.66
C ALA A 89 26.41 -14.01 -7.17
N GLN A 90 27.38 -14.26 -6.30
CA GLN A 90 27.24 -14.08 -4.85
C GLN A 90 27.02 -12.61 -4.47
N ARG A 91 27.72 -11.67 -5.09
CA ARG A 91 27.50 -10.22 -4.87
C ARG A 91 26.09 -9.81 -5.28
N TYR A 92 25.60 -10.31 -6.41
CA TYR A 92 24.23 -10.03 -6.86
C TYR A 92 23.17 -10.64 -5.94
N GLU A 93 23.38 -11.87 -5.47
CA GLU A 93 22.51 -12.53 -4.50
C GLU A 93 22.42 -11.75 -3.18
N GLN A 94 23.58 -11.31 -2.65
CA GLN A 94 23.66 -10.46 -1.46
C GLN A 94 22.85 -9.17 -1.67
N TYR A 95 23.05 -8.50 -2.81
CA TYR A 95 22.29 -7.30 -3.15
C TYR A 95 20.78 -7.57 -3.19
N ALA A 96 20.34 -8.66 -3.84
CA ALA A 96 18.93 -9.02 -3.89
C ALA A 96 18.34 -9.30 -2.51
N ALA A 97 19.10 -9.96 -1.62
CA ALA A 97 18.71 -10.22 -0.24
C ALA A 97 18.56 -8.93 0.57
N ASP A 98 19.49 -7.99 0.42
CA ASP A 98 19.42 -6.68 1.08
C ASP A 98 18.20 -5.87 0.65
N GLN A 99 17.88 -5.87 -0.66
CA GLN A 99 16.69 -5.20 -1.18
C GLN A 99 15.40 -5.82 -0.62
N LEU A 100 15.29 -7.15 -0.59
CA LEU A 100 14.14 -7.84 -0.02
C LEU A 100 13.99 -7.53 1.48
N THR A 101 15.10 -7.48 2.21
CA THR A 101 15.12 -7.14 3.64
C THR A 101 14.61 -5.73 3.87
N LYS A 102 15.10 -4.74 3.12
CA LYS A 102 14.62 -3.35 3.20
C LYS A 102 13.12 -3.24 2.95
N ALA A 103 12.61 -3.87 1.88
CA ALA A 103 11.18 -3.86 1.57
C ALA A 103 10.34 -4.56 2.66
N THR A 104 10.85 -5.64 3.24
CA THR A 104 10.17 -6.37 4.33
C THR A 104 10.12 -5.55 5.62
N THR A 105 11.20 -4.84 5.96
CA THR A 105 11.26 -3.96 7.14
C THR A 105 10.30 -2.80 7.00
N ALA A 106 10.29 -2.11 5.86
CA ALA A 106 9.36 -1.01 5.59
C ALA A 106 7.90 -1.48 5.72
N LEU A 107 7.56 -2.64 5.14
CA LEU A 107 6.22 -3.21 5.26
C LEU A 107 5.86 -3.51 6.73
N ARG A 108 6.79 -4.06 7.52
CA ARG A 108 6.54 -4.41 8.93
C ARG A 108 6.27 -3.18 9.79
N GLU A 109 6.92 -2.06 9.49
CA GLU A 109 6.72 -0.79 10.20
C GLU A 109 5.37 -0.17 9.85
N ASP A 110 5.00 -0.20 8.57
CA ASP A 110 3.78 0.49 8.14
C ASP A 110 2.50 -0.34 8.34
N LEU A 111 2.55 -1.68 8.24
CA LEU A 111 1.36 -2.54 8.25
C LEU A 111 0.52 -2.46 9.54
N PRO A 112 1.11 -2.45 10.75
CA PRO A 112 0.37 -2.27 12.00
C PRO A 112 -0.30 -0.91 12.07
N PHE A 113 0.34 0.14 11.55
CA PHE A 113 -0.23 1.48 11.46
C PHE A 113 -1.41 1.48 10.50
N TYR A 114 -1.26 0.92 9.29
CA TYR A 114 -2.35 0.83 8.31
C TYR A 114 -3.57 0.07 8.86
N SER A 115 -3.35 -1.10 9.47
CA SER A 115 -4.46 -1.93 9.96
C SER A 115 -5.22 -1.29 11.12
N ARG A 116 -4.52 -0.65 12.06
CA ARG A 116 -5.15 -0.01 13.23
C ARG A 116 -5.83 1.30 12.86
N THR A 117 -5.18 2.13 12.05
CA THR A 117 -5.65 3.48 11.72
C THR A 117 -6.82 3.44 10.75
N CYS A 118 -6.82 2.52 9.76
CA CYS A 118 -7.87 2.46 8.75
C CYS A 118 -9.28 2.24 9.38
N ALA A 119 -9.41 1.26 10.26
CA ALA A 119 -10.69 1.00 10.92
C ALA A 119 -11.12 2.14 11.86
N GLN A 120 -10.18 2.81 12.52
CA GLN A 120 -10.47 3.94 13.41
C GLN A 120 -10.90 5.17 12.62
N GLU A 121 -10.18 5.52 11.56
CA GLU A 121 -10.49 6.68 10.71
C GLU A 121 -11.79 6.48 9.92
N MET A 122 -12.08 5.28 9.43
CA MET A 122 -13.39 4.99 8.82
C MET A 122 -14.53 5.16 9.82
N ARG A 123 -14.39 4.62 11.04
CA ARG A 123 -15.41 4.80 12.10
C ARG A 123 -15.57 6.28 12.48
N ARG A 124 -14.47 7.03 12.48
CA ARG A 124 -14.49 8.47 12.73
C ARG A 124 -15.26 9.21 11.64
N GLY A 125 -14.93 8.99 10.36
CA GLY A 125 -15.64 9.59 9.24
C GLY A 125 -17.13 9.27 9.24
N PHE A 126 -17.52 8.01 9.50
CA PHE A 126 -18.93 7.64 9.62
C PHE A 126 -19.63 8.32 10.81
N ARG A 127 -18.94 8.48 11.95
CA ARG A 127 -19.49 9.17 13.11
C ARG A 127 -19.69 10.66 12.84
N GLU A 128 -18.69 11.31 12.25
CA GLU A 128 -18.75 12.73 11.90
C GLU A 128 -19.89 12.99 10.88
N TYR A 129 -20.01 12.11 9.87
CA TYR A 129 -21.14 12.10 8.94
C TYR A 129 -22.48 11.94 9.67
N ALA A 130 -22.64 10.93 10.52
CA ALA A 130 -23.89 10.68 11.23
C ALA A 130 -24.29 11.85 12.16
N MET A 131 -23.32 12.48 12.82
CA MET A 131 -23.55 13.66 13.65
C MET A 131 -23.97 14.88 12.82
N ALA A 132 -23.33 15.10 11.65
CA ALA A 132 -23.73 16.14 10.72
C ALA A 132 -25.17 15.91 10.24
N GLN A 133 -25.52 14.69 9.80
CA GLN A 133 -26.87 14.31 9.40
C GLN A 133 -27.90 14.60 10.50
N LEU A 134 -27.61 14.23 11.75
CA LEU A 134 -28.51 14.50 12.88
C LEU A 134 -28.75 15.99 13.10
N GLN A 135 -27.70 16.81 13.04
CA GLN A 135 -27.83 18.27 13.18
C GLN A 135 -28.66 18.89 12.05
N ARG A 136 -28.50 18.34 10.84
CA ARG A 136 -29.20 18.80 9.63
C ARG A 136 -30.69 18.47 9.66
N GLU A 137 -31.05 17.26 10.06
CA GLU A 137 -32.45 16.89 10.25
C GLU A 137 -33.13 17.76 11.32
N ARG A 138 -32.40 18.08 12.41
CA ARG A 138 -32.88 19.05 13.41
C ARG A 138 -33.08 20.46 12.84
N ALA A 139 -32.21 20.91 11.95
CA ALA A 139 -32.33 22.22 11.30
C ALA A 139 -33.54 22.26 10.35
N LYS A 140 -33.76 21.22 9.54
CA LYS A 140 -34.94 21.09 8.68
C LYS A 140 -36.24 21.14 9.49
N LEU A 141 -36.31 20.40 10.59
CA LEU A 141 -37.48 20.40 11.48
C LEU A 141 -37.80 21.79 12.06
N ARG A 142 -36.79 22.63 12.34
CA ARG A 142 -37.00 24.02 12.80
C ARG A 142 -37.51 24.97 11.72
N ILE A 143 -37.27 24.67 10.44
CA ILE A 143 -37.77 25.46 9.31
C ILE A 143 -39.22 25.07 8.98
N LEU A 144 -39.58 23.81 9.26
CA LEU A 144 -40.90 23.23 8.95
C LEU A 144 -41.93 23.35 10.08
N GLY A 145 -41.49 23.49 11.33
CA GLY A 145 -42.35 23.71 12.51
C GLY A 145 -42.47 25.19 12.87
#